data_AF-A0A3D6DV54-F1
#
_entry.id   AF-A0A3D6DV54-F1
#
_cell.length_a   1.000
_cell.length_b   1.000
_cell.length_c   1.000
_cell.angle_alpha   90.00
_cell.angle_beta   90.00
_cell.angle_gamma   90.00
#
_symmetry.space_group_name_H-M   'P 1'
#
loop_
_entity.id
_entity.type
_entity.pdbx_description
1 polymer ?
#
loop_
_entity_poly.entity_id
_entity_poly.type
_entity_poly.pdbx_seq_one_letter_code
_entity_poly.pdbx_strand_id
1 'polypeptide(L)'
;MSFRILNAGDTALTIEFGERVERRLLAAVTALDAALARAIGSGELHGIVEMVPTFRSLTVIYDPLLSTRAEIEPIVIRHAHAALCSSVAMDRNARRGRVWQLPVCYGDEIAACGPDLDELAQACGLPPAEVIRLHASVTYEVYML
;
A
#
# COMPACT_ATOMS: atom_id res chain seq x y z
N MET A 1 16.50 -8.44 6.97
CA MET A 1 15.68 -8.08 5.78
C MET A 1 16.40 -6.96 5.05
N SER A 2 16.43 -7.00 3.73
CA SER A 2 16.98 -5.93 2.90
C SER A 2 15.86 -5.26 2.12
N PHE A 3 16.03 -3.98 1.81
CA PHE A 3 15.22 -3.26 0.84
C PHE A 3 16.11 -2.84 -0.34
N ARG A 4 15.49 -2.53 -1.47
CA ARG A 4 16.15 -1.93 -2.64
C ARG A 4 15.68 -0.50 -2.80
N ILE A 5 16.58 0.36 -3.28
CA ILE A 5 16.21 1.70 -3.77
C ILE A 5 16.39 1.68 -5.28
N LEU A 6 15.29 1.94 -5.98
CA LEU A 6 15.23 1.94 -7.44
C LEU A 6 15.05 3.36 -7.94
N ASN A 7 15.59 3.64 -9.13
CA ASN A 7 15.32 4.89 -9.84
C ASN A 7 13.92 4.81 -10.45
N ALA A 8 13.12 5.86 -10.28
CA ALA A 8 11.83 6.00 -10.93
C ALA A 8 11.84 7.33 -11.71
N GLY A 9 12.52 7.33 -12.86
CA GLY A 9 12.84 8.56 -13.59
C GLY A 9 13.86 9.42 -12.85
N ASP A 10 13.88 10.72 -13.16
CA ASP A 10 14.89 11.67 -12.66
C ASP A 10 14.52 12.27 -11.29
N THR A 11 13.23 12.35 -10.99
CA THR A 11 12.67 13.06 -9.83
C THR A 11 11.95 12.15 -8.84
N ALA A 12 12.18 10.84 -8.93
CA ALA A 12 11.64 9.91 -7.94
C ALA A 12 12.56 8.72 -7.64
N LEU A 13 12.42 8.21 -6.43
CA LEU A 13 13.03 6.96 -5.99
C LEU A 13 11.98 6.04 -5.36
N THR A 14 12.08 4.75 -5.64
CA THR A 14 11.18 3.73 -5.07
C THR A 14 11.93 2.87 -4.08
N ILE A 15 11.42 2.79 -2.86
CA ILE A 15 11.91 1.94 -1.78
C ILE A 15 11.09 0.65 -1.79
N GLU A 16 11.74 -0.49 -1.98
CA GLU A 16 11.08 -1.77 -2.18
C GLU A 16 11.52 -2.80 -1.13
N PHE A 17 10.58 -3.34 -0.35
CA PHE A 17 10.87 -4.19 0.82
C PHE A 17 10.84 -5.71 0.55
N GLY A 18 10.52 -6.13 -0.67
CA GLY A 18 10.43 -7.54 -1.07
C GLY A 18 9.69 -7.72 -2.39
N GLU A 19 9.48 -8.96 -2.83
CA GLU A 19 8.92 -9.26 -4.16
C GLU A 19 7.48 -9.79 -4.14
N ARG A 20 6.96 -10.17 -2.97
CA ARG A 20 5.61 -10.74 -2.80
C ARG A 20 4.68 -9.76 -2.09
N VAL A 21 3.38 -10.00 -2.19
CA VAL A 21 2.36 -9.29 -1.40
C VAL A 21 2.24 -9.98 -0.05
N GLU A 22 2.79 -9.38 1.00
CA GLU A 22 2.79 -9.91 2.36
C GLU A 22 2.46 -8.81 3.36
N ARG A 23 1.64 -9.10 4.39
CA ARG A 23 1.20 -8.11 5.39
C ARG A 23 2.35 -7.40 6.10
N ARG A 24 3.44 -8.12 6.40
CA ARG A 24 4.65 -7.55 7.00
C ARG A 24 5.33 -6.49 6.11
N LEU A 25 5.21 -6.63 4.79
CA LEU A 25 5.78 -5.68 3.83
C LEU A 25 4.89 -4.43 3.75
N LEU A 26 3.57 -4.60 3.72
CA LEU A 26 2.64 -3.49 3.88
C LEU A 26 2.93 -2.71 5.17
N ALA A 27 3.07 -3.40 6.30
CA ALA A 27 3.38 -2.75 7.57
C ALA A 27 4.69 -1.95 7.52
N ALA A 28 5.72 -2.42 6.81
CA ALA A 28 6.95 -1.67 6.59
C ALA A 28 6.73 -0.44 5.70
N VAL A 29 5.92 -0.56 4.63
CA VAL A 29 5.53 0.57 3.78
C VAL A 29 4.78 1.62 4.58
N THR A 30 3.73 1.24 5.32
CA THR A 30 2.95 2.17 6.17
C THR A 30 3.82 2.83 7.25
N ALA A 31 4.75 2.07 7.85
CA ALA A 31 5.67 2.62 8.84
C ALA A 31 6.65 3.64 8.24
N LEU A 32 7.18 3.34 7.03
CA LEU A 32 8.03 4.27 6.29
C LEU A 32 7.27 5.54 5.91
N ASP A 33 6.08 5.39 5.32
CA ASP A 33 5.22 6.51 4.90
C ASP A 33 4.96 7.48 6.06
N ALA A 34 4.50 6.93 7.19
CA ALA A 34 4.26 7.74 8.39
C ALA A 34 5.54 8.39 8.94
N ALA A 35 6.70 7.74 8.81
CA ALA A 35 7.97 8.29 9.27
C ALA A 35 8.46 9.44 8.38
N LEU A 36 8.37 9.29 7.06
CA LEU A 36 8.73 10.34 6.13
C LEU A 36 7.76 11.52 6.21
N ALA A 37 6.46 11.28 6.39
CA ALA A 37 5.48 12.34 6.66
C ALA A 37 5.86 13.17 7.89
N ARG A 38 6.34 12.54 8.97
CA ARG A 38 6.85 13.25 10.15
C ARG A 38 8.13 14.03 9.86
N ALA A 39 9.07 13.44 9.10
CA ALA A 39 10.32 14.10 8.71
C ALA A 39 10.06 15.35 7.83
N ILE A 40 9.05 15.28 6.95
CA ILE A 40 8.59 16.44 6.16
C ILE A 40 7.99 17.50 7.10
N GLY A 41 7.08 17.10 8.00
CA GLY A 41 6.44 18.02 8.94
C GLY A 41 7.40 18.71 9.92
N SER A 42 8.53 18.08 10.23
CA SER A 42 9.57 18.66 11.09
C SER A 42 10.64 19.47 10.34
N GLY A 43 10.59 19.52 9.00
CA GLY A 43 11.64 20.13 8.20
C GLY A 43 12.97 19.35 8.25
N GLU A 44 12.93 18.03 8.45
CA GLU A 44 14.11 17.19 8.25
C GLU A 44 14.26 16.82 6.77
N LEU A 45 13.12 16.53 6.12
CA LEU A 45 13.06 16.14 4.73
C LEU A 45 12.32 17.22 3.92
N HIS A 46 13.01 17.83 2.96
CA HIS A 46 12.48 18.94 2.16
C HIS A 46 12.36 18.57 0.68
N GLY A 47 11.60 19.38 -0.07
CA GLY A 47 11.44 19.20 -1.51
C GLY A 47 10.62 17.98 -1.91
N ILE A 48 9.96 17.29 -0.98
CA ILE A 48 9.07 16.17 -1.32
C ILE A 48 7.74 16.72 -1.86
N VAL A 49 7.38 16.29 -3.06
CA VAL A 49 6.12 16.63 -3.71
C VAL A 49 5.03 15.66 -3.25
N GLU A 50 5.32 14.36 -3.29
CA GLU A 50 4.36 13.32 -2.99
C GLU A 50 5.05 12.03 -2.54
N MET A 51 4.36 11.25 -1.72
CA MET A 51 4.74 9.87 -1.39
C MET A 51 3.60 8.95 -1.81
N VAL A 52 3.94 7.92 -2.60
CA VAL A 52 2.98 6.97 -3.17
C VAL A 52 3.27 5.58 -2.61
N PRO A 53 2.57 5.13 -1.56
CA PRO A 53 2.71 3.79 -1.02
C PRO A 53 2.02 2.74 -1.91
N THR A 54 2.56 1.52 -1.93
CA THR A 54 1.97 0.34 -2.59
C THR A 54 1.99 -0.87 -1.63
N PHE A 55 1.61 -2.06 -2.12
CA PHE A 55 1.65 -3.30 -1.34
C PHE A 55 2.99 -3.61 -0.66
N ARG A 56 4.11 -3.24 -1.30
CA ARG A 56 5.46 -3.67 -0.88
C ARG A 56 6.55 -2.62 -1.15
N SER A 57 6.17 -1.45 -1.66
CA SER A 57 7.10 -0.36 -1.92
C SER A 57 6.48 1.00 -1.59
N LEU A 58 7.33 2.01 -1.48
CA LEU A 58 6.93 3.41 -1.39
C LEU A 58 7.75 4.22 -2.39
N THR A 59 7.09 5.00 -3.23
CA THR A 59 7.77 5.93 -4.13
C THR A 59 7.77 7.32 -3.53
N VAL A 60 8.94 7.96 -3.50
CA VAL A 60 9.10 9.36 -3.09
C VAL A 60 9.34 10.18 -4.35
N ILE A 61 8.45 11.13 -4.61
CA ILE A 61 8.56 12.10 -5.71
C ILE A 61 9.02 13.42 -5.10
N TYR A 62 10.05 14.04 -5.68
CA TYR A 62 10.65 15.26 -5.16
C TYR A 62 10.86 16.30 -6.25
N ASP A 63 10.88 17.58 -5.86
CA ASP A 63 11.21 18.71 -6.72
C ASP A 63 12.75 18.86 -6.76
N PRO A 64 13.39 18.64 -7.94
CA PRO A 64 14.84 18.72 -8.07
C PRO A 64 15.40 20.14 -7.88
N LEU A 65 14.55 21.17 -7.89
CA LEU A 65 14.96 22.56 -7.61
C LEU A 65 15.02 22.85 -6.10
N LEU A 66 14.38 22.02 -5.27
CA LEU A 66 14.30 22.19 -3.82
C LEU A 66 15.14 21.18 -3.05
N SER A 67 15.36 19.99 -3.61
CA SER A 67 16.23 18.98 -3.03
C SER A 67 16.79 18.03 -4.10
N THR A 68 17.80 17.26 -3.73
CA THR A 68 18.42 16.25 -4.58
C THR A 68 18.27 14.87 -3.98
N ARG A 69 18.37 13.85 -4.83
CA ARG A 69 18.45 12.47 -4.37
C ARG A 69 19.55 12.23 -3.34
N ALA A 70 20.72 12.87 -3.50
CA ALA A 70 21.83 12.71 -2.57
C ALA A 70 21.51 13.19 -1.14
N GLU A 71 20.60 14.15 -1.01
CA GLU A 71 20.12 14.65 0.29
C GLU A 71 18.97 13.79 0.85
N ILE A 72 18.07 13.34 -0.02
CA ILE A 72 16.87 12.56 0.35
C ILE A 72 17.23 11.12 0.73
N GLU A 73 18.07 10.46 -0.06
CA GLU A 73 18.32 9.02 0.03
C GLU A 73 18.87 8.58 1.41
N PRO A 74 19.82 9.28 2.06
CA PRO A 74 20.30 8.91 3.39
C PRO A 74 19.20 8.94 4.47
N ILE A 75 18.30 9.93 4.40
CA ILE A 75 17.16 10.08 5.33
C ILE A 75 16.19 8.92 5.13
N VAL A 76 15.84 8.65 3.86
CA VAL A 76 14.96 7.55 3.47
C VAL A 76 15.52 6.20 3.91
N ILE A 77 16.81 5.94 3.68
CA ILE A 77 17.49 4.70 4.09
C ILE A 77 17.36 4.48 5.59
N ARG A 78 17.63 5.51 6.39
CA ARG A 78 17.55 5.44 7.86
C ARG A 78 16.13 5.09 8.31
N HIS A 79 15.10 5.73 7.75
CA HIS A 79 13.71 5.43 8.09
C HIS A 79 13.25 4.06 7.56
N ALA A 80 13.74 3.62 6.40
CA ALA A 80 13.41 2.32 5.83
C ALA A 80 14.00 1.17 6.67
N HIS A 81 15.22 1.32 7.19
CA HIS A 81 15.78 0.37 8.15
C HIS A 81 14.95 0.29 9.44
N ALA A 82 14.57 1.44 10.01
CA ALA A 82 13.73 1.48 11.20
C ALA A 82 12.36 0.83 10.95
N ALA A 83 11.75 1.09 9.78
CA ALA A 83 10.47 0.51 9.38
C ALA A 83 10.54 -1.02 9.31
N LEU A 84 11.58 -1.58 8.69
CA LEU A 84 11.81 -3.04 8.65
C LEU A 84 11.99 -3.66 10.03
N CYS A 85 12.69 -2.99 10.94
CA CYS A 85 12.85 -3.48 12.31
C CYS A 85 11.51 -3.49 13.07
N SER A 86 10.69 -2.47 12.84
CA SER A 86 9.38 -2.31 13.52
C SER A 86 8.29 -3.24 12.98
N SER A 87 8.33 -3.59 11.68
CA SER A 87 7.29 -4.44 11.06
C SER A 87 7.26 -5.86 11.63
N VAL A 88 8.39 -6.35 12.14
CA VAL A 88 8.49 -7.63 12.87
C VAL A 88 7.71 -7.60 14.19
N ALA A 89 7.52 -6.42 14.78
CA ALA A 89 6.80 -6.24 16.04
C ALA A 89 5.30 -5.93 15.85
N MET A 90 4.89 -5.38 14.70
CA MET A 90 3.51 -4.90 14.47
C MET A 90 2.47 -6.01 14.26
N ASP A 91 2.88 -7.25 14.00
CA ASP A 91 1.94 -8.39 13.85
C ASP A 91 1.09 -8.63 15.12
N ARG A 92 1.52 -8.08 16.27
CA ARG A 92 0.81 -8.23 17.56
C ARG A 92 -0.12 -7.07 17.91
N ASN A 93 0.01 -5.91 17.26
CA ASN A 93 -0.61 -4.65 17.73
C ASN A 93 -1.21 -3.78 16.61
N ALA A 94 -1.51 -4.37 15.45
CA ALA A 94 -2.12 -3.64 14.33
C ALA A 94 -3.30 -2.80 14.83
N ARG A 95 -3.15 -1.47 14.76
CA ARG A 95 -4.20 -0.51 15.07
C ARG A 95 -5.40 -0.91 14.20
N ARG A 96 -6.52 -1.25 14.84
CA ARG A 96 -7.79 -1.47 14.14
C ARG A 96 -8.16 -0.17 13.44
N GLY A 97 -7.90 -0.11 12.13
CA GLY A 97 -8.36 0.98 11.29
C GLY A 97 -9.88 1.10 11.34
N ARG A 98 -10.42 2.14 10.70
CA ARG A 98 -11.87 2.26 10.55
C ARG A 98 -12.35 1.12 9.65
N VAL A 99 -13.30 0.33 10.14
CA VAL A 99 -13.99 -0.67 9.33
C VAL A 99 -15.13 0.03 8.60
N TRP A 100 -15.09 0.01 7.28
CA TRP A 100 -16.14 0.54 6.42
C TRP A 100 -17.05 -0.59 5.96
N GLN A 101 -18.35 -0.37 6.02
CA GLN A 101 -19.36 -1.25 5.43
C GLN A 101 -19.89 -0.57 4.17
N LEU A 102 -19.62 -1.19 3.01
CA LEU A 102 -20.00 -0.67 1.70
C LEU A 102 -21.15 -1.54 1.16
N PRO A 103 -22.35 -0.98 0.95
CA PRO A 103 -23.44 -1.73 0.30
C PRO A 103 -23.10 -1.96 -1.17
N VAL A 104 -23.40 -3.17 -1.66
CA VAL A 104 -23.12 -3.59 -3.05
C VAL A 104 -24.37 -4.23 -3.63
N CYS A 105 -24.83 -3.72 -4.78
CA CYS A 105 -25.82 -4.41 -5.61
C CYS A 105 -25.08 -5.34 -6.56
N TYR A 106 -25.26 -6.65 -6.39
CA TYR A 106 -24.66 -7.65 -7.26
C TYR A 106 -25.53 -7.88 -8.52
N GLY A 107 -24.99 -8.60 -9.49
CA GLY A 107 -25.64 -8.88 -10.78
C GLY A 107 -26.89 -9.77 -10.69
N ASP A 108 -27.14 -10.40 -9.54
CA ASP A 108 -28.32 -11.24 -9.27
C ASP A 108 -29.60 -10.43 -9.02
N GLU A 109 -29.48 -9.21 -8.47
CA GLU A 109 -30.60 -8.28 -8.29
C GLU A 109 -30.84 -7.43 -9.55
N ILE A 110 -29.75 -6.86 -10.10
CA ILE A 110 -29.78 -5.99 -11.27
C ILE A 110 -28.60 -6.37 -12.17
N ALA A 111 -28.88 -7.03 -13.29
CA ALA A 111 -27.85 -7.50 -14.22
C ALA A 111 -26.90 -6.38 -14.68
N ALA A 112 -27.40 -5.15 -14.85
CA ALA A 112 -26.57 -4.00 -15.22
C ALA A 112 -25.55 -3.58 -14.14
N CYS A 113 -25.76 -3.94 -12.87
CA CYS A 113 -24.83 -3.66 -11.77
C CYS A 113 -23.66 -4.65 -11.69
N GLY A 114 -23.78 -5.83 -12.31
CA GLY A 114 -22.74 -6.86 -12.31
C GLY A 114 -22.90 -7.81 -13.49
N PRO A 115 -22.74 -7.35 -14.74
CA PRO A 115 -23.01 -8.14 -15.95
C PRO A 115 -22.13 -9.39 -16.07
N ASP A 116 -20.96 -9.37 -15.43
CA ASP A 116 -19.98 -10.46 -15.51
C ASP A 116 -20.16 -11.52 -14.41
N LEU A 117 -21.18 -11.40 -13.54
CA LEU A 117 -21.36 -12.29 -12.39
C LEU A 117 -21.52 -13.77 -12.81
N ASP A 118 -22.32 -14.03 -13.85
CA ASP A 118 -22.57 -15.39 -14.33
C ASP A 118 -21.31 -16.00 -14.98
N GLU A 119 -20.56 -15.21 -15.74
CA GLU A 119 -19.29 -15.64 -16.36
C GLU A 119 -18.24 -15.95 -15.29
N LEU A 120 -18.11 -15.09 -14.26
CA LEU A 120 -17.23 -15.31 -13.13
C LEU A 120 -17.61 -16.58 -12.36
N ALA A 121 -18.89 -16.77 -12.08
CA ALA A 121 -19.41 -17.95 -11.41
C ALA A 121 -19.06 -19.24 -12.19
N GLN A 122 -19.28 -19.23 -13.50
CA GLN A 122 -18.90 -20.33 -14.38
C GLN A 122 -17.39 -20.60 -14.37
N ALA A 123 -16.55 -19.57 -14.46
CA ALA A 123 -15.09 -19.69 -14.44
C ALA A 123 -14.57 -20.23 -13.10
N CYS A 124 -15.21 -19.88 -11.99
CA CYS A 124 -14.88 -20.41 -10.66
C CYS A 124 -15.49 -21.79 -10.38
N GLY A 125 -16.40 -22.29 -11.21
CA GLY A 125 -17.14 -23.53 -10.95
C GLY A 125 -18.07 -23.44 -9.74
N LEU A 126 -18.58 -22.24 -9.45
CA LEU A 126 -19.44 -21.94 -8.30
C LEU A 126 -20.79 -21.39 -8.79
N PRO A 127 -21.90 -21.57 -8.03
CA PRO A 127 -23.12 -20.83 -8.32
C PRO A 127 -22.94 -19.33 -8.00
N PRO A 128 -23.61 -18.40 -8.71
CA PRO A 128 -23.51 -16.96 -8.47
C PRO A 128 -23.71 -16.54 -7.00
N ALA A 129 -24.70 -17.13 -6.31
CA ALA A 129 -24.98 -16.86 -4.91
C ALA A 129 -23.79 -17.20 -3.98
N GLU A 130 -22.99 -18.21 -4.33
CA GLU A 130 -21.81 -18.59 -3.55
C GLU A 130 -20.64 -17.65 -3.79
N VAL A 131 -20.48 -17.14 -5.02
CA VAL A 131 -19.51 -16.07 -5.33
C VAL A 131 -19.81 -14.83 -4.50
N ILE A 132 -21.08 -14.39 -4.48
CA ILE A 132 -21.54 -13.25 -3.69
C ILE A 132 -21.26 -13.49 -2.20
N ARG A 133 -21.62 -14.66 -1.68
CA ARG A 133 -21.41 -15.01 -0.27
C ARG A 133 -19.93 -14.97 0.10
N LEU A 134 -19.06 -15.55 -0.72
CA LEU A 134 -17.61 -15.55 -0.49
C LEU A 134 -17.06 -14.13 -0.52
N HIS A 135 -17.39 -13.35 -1.55
CA HIS A 135 -16.95 -11.96 -1.68
C HIS A 135 -17.40 -11.08 -0.50
N ALA A 136 -18.69 -11.15 -0.12
CA ALA A 136 -19.25 -10.37 0.98
C ALA A 136 -18.77 -10.81 2.37
N SER A 137 -18.27 -12.05 2.52
CA SER A 137 -17.83 -12.59 3.81
C SER A 137 -16.42 -12.16 4.23
N VAL A 138 -15.63 -11.62 3.30
CA VAL A 138 -14.23 -11.27 3.54
C VAL A 138 -14.12 -9.82 4.01
N THR A 139 -13.30 -9.60 5.05
CA THR A 139 -12.86 -8.24 5.39
C THR A 139 -11.64 -7.90 4.56
N TYR A 140 -11.78 -6.90 3.70
CA TYR A 140 -10.69 -6.40 2.86
C TYR A 140 -9.93 -5.28 3.57
N GLU A 141 -8.61 -5.34 3.52
CA GLU A 141 -7.74 -4.27 3.98
C GLU A 141 -7.38 -3.38 2.78
N VAL A 142 -7.41 -2.07 2.96
CA VAL A 142 -7.00 -1.12 1.91
C VAL A 142 -5.48 -1.00 1.96
N TYR A 143 -4.82 -1.53 0.94
CA TYR A 143 -3.35 -1.51 0.86
C TYR A 143 -2.81 -0.24 0.18
N MET A 144 -3.57 0.34 -0.75
CA MET A 144 -3.16 1.48 -1.57
C MET A 144 -4.42 2.24 -2.04
N LEU A 145 -4.28 3.55 -2.24
CA LEU A 145 -5.27 4.44 -2.86
C LEU A 145 -4.61 5.19 -4.02
#